data_AF-A0A6S6TJ11-F1
#
_entry.id   AF-A0A6S6TJ11-F1
#
_cell.length_a   1.000
_cell.length_b   1.000
_cell.length_c   1.000
_cell.angle_alpha   90.00
_cell.angle_beta   90.00
_cell.angle_gamma   90.00
#
_symmetry.space_group_name_H-M   'P 1'
#
loop_
_entity.id
_entity.type
_entity.pdbx_description
1 polymer ?
#
loop_
_entity_poly.entity_id
_entity_poly.type
_entity_poly.pdbx_seq_one_letter_code
_entity_poly.pdbx_strand_id
1 'polypeptide(L)'
;MTKYTSLFMLGLFVLLFTVSCSDQTNTTNITIDTDITRSARGHSTQVNFQGQMVTLEAGDMIGVAKAMNADNADAQDIMNMNAALMGTEKEAQLLDVDFTMSDDPVENGMFIFGVETKDAKDLTLEMFDEEGFAMVANNKFEVTEGNNYKALNVQSLDAGSYNFRLKDDAGKELNRVVTVSEK
;
A
#
# COMPACT_ATOMS: atom_id res chain seq x y z
N MET A 1 -31.48 79.34 -1.49
CA MET A 1 -32.18 78.68 -2.60
C MET A 1 -31.15 78.27 -3.62
N THR A 2 -30.99 76.97 -3.87
CA THR A 2 -30.87 76.33 -5.20
C THR A 2 -30.51 74.86 -5.00
N LYS A 3 -31.35 73.99 -5.56
CA LYS A 3 -31.13 72.55 -5.69
C LYS A 3 -30.26 72.33 -6.93
N TYR A 4 -29.31 71.40 -6.88
CA TYR A 4 -28.70 70.82 -8.08
C TYR A 4 -28.74 69.30 -8.00
N THR A 5 -29.66 68.74 -8.78
CA THR A 5 -29.68 67.37 -9.30
C THR A 5 -28.78 67.27 -10.53
N SER A 6 -27.90 66.27 -10.60
CA SER A 6 -27.38 65.62 -11.83
C SER A 6 -26.50 64.44 -11.37
N LEU A 7 -26.86 63.17 -11.53
CA LEU A 7 -26.87 62.34 -12.74
C LEU A 7 -25.50 62.27 -13.46
N PHE A 8 -24.75 61.18 -13.22
CA PHE A 8 -23.72 60.59 -14.11
C PHE A 8 -23.36 59.19 -13.56
N MET A 9 -23.83 58.07 -14.12
CA MET A 9 -23.32 57.28 -15.27
C MET A 9 -21.99 56.54 -15.05
N LEU A 10 -22.01 55.25 -15.45
CA LEU A 10 -20.89 54.33 -15.78
C LEU A 10 -20.01 53.87 -14.60
N GLY A 11 -19.66 52.60 -14.43
CA GLY A 11 -19.86 51.39 -15.22
C GLY A 11 -18.96 50.32 -14.61
N LEU A 12 -19.54 49.22 -14.11
CA LEU A 12 -18.77 48.12 -13.52
C LEU A 12 -18.60 47.02 -14.58
N PHE A 13 -17.44 47.01 -15.23
CA PHE A 13 -17.00 45.89 -16.06
C PHE A 13 -16.55 44.76 -15.12
N VAL A 14 -17.33 43.69 -15.01
CA VAL A 14 -16.91 42.45 -14.36
C VAL A 14 -16.40 41.51 -15.46
N LEU A 15 -15.08 41.42 -15.57
CA LEU A 15 -14.39 40.40 -16.36
C LEU A 15 -14.53 39.05 -15.65
N LEU A 16 -15.40 38.17 -16.17
CA LEU A 16 -15.42 36.77 -15.79
C LEU A 16 -14.31 36.05 -16.57
N PHE A 17 -13.20 35.77 -15.90
CA PHE A 17 -12.23 34.78 -16.37
C PHE A 17 -12.77 33.38 -16.06
N THR A 18 -13.33 32.72 -17.07
CA THR A 18 -13.56 31.27 -17.02
C THR A 18 -12.26 30.57 -17.38
N VAL A 19 -11.51 30.14 -16.37
CA VAL A 19 -10.39 29.21 -16.53
C VAL A 19 -10.95 27.84 -16.91
N SER A 20 -10.77 27.47 -18.17
CA SER A 20 -10.98 26.09 -18.64
C SER A 20 -9.77 25.25 -18.22
N CYS A 21 -9.92 24.42 -17.20
CA CYS A 21 -9.01 23.28 -17.03
C CYS A 21 -9.47 22.19 -18.00
N SER A 22 -8.70 22.01 -19.06
CA SER A 22 -8.72 20.77 -19.85
C SER A 22 -8.15 19.66 -18.97
N ASP A 23 -8.97 18.72 -18.55
CA ASP A 23 -8.52 17.45 -17.99
C ASP A 23 -7.79 16.66 -19.08
N GLN A 24 -6.47 16.72 -19.05
CA GLN A 24 -5.61 15.80 -19.78
C GLN A 24 -5.24 14.67 -18.81
N THR A 25 -6.08 13.63 -18.79
CA THR A 25 -5.75 12.34 -18.21
C THR A 25 -4.55 11.75 -18.96
N ASN A 26 -3.35 12.06 -18.50
CA ASN A 26 -2.17 11.25 -18.78
C ASN A 26 -2.23 10.03 -17.86
N THR A 27 -2.96 9.00 -18.27
CA THR A 27 -2.71 7.63 -17.80
C THR A 27 -1.35 7.21 -18.35
N THR A 28 -0.28 7.57 -17.65
CA THR A 28 1.00 6.89 -17.81
C THR A 28 0.81 5.48 -17.28
N ASN A 29 0.65 4.52 -18.19
CA ASN A 29 0.83 3.11 -17.87
C ASN A 29 2.27 2.95 -17.37
N ILE A 30 2.46 2.95 -16.04
CA ILE A 30 3.76 2.66 -15.43
C ILE A 30 3.96 1.15 -15.57
N THR A 31 4.68 0.75 -16.62
CA THR A 31 5.24 -0.60 -16.70
C THR A 31 6.45 -0.61 -15.77
N ILE A 32 6.27 -1.11 -14.55
CA ILE A 32 7.40 -1.37 -13.64
C ILE A 32 8.07 -2.64 -14.15
N ASP A 33 9.13 -2.44 -14.95
CA ASP A 33 9.96 -3.54 -15.43
C ASP A 33 10.61 -4.25 -14.24
N THR A 34 10.39 -5.56 -14.13
CA THR A 34 10.82 -6.37 -13.00
C THR A 34 12.25 -6.84 -13.21
N ASP A 35 13.18 -5.90 -13.16
CA ASP A 35 14.59 -6.15 -12.91
C ASP A 35 15.02 -5.25 -11.76
N ILE A 36 14.95 -5.77 -10.52
CA ILE A 36 15.50 -5.11 -9.33
C ILE A 36 17.03 -5.21 -9.41
N THR A 37 17.62 -4.44 -10.31
CA THR A 37 19.00 -4.00 -10.15
C THR A 37 18.92 -2.78 -9.24
N ARG A 38 19.36 -2.94 -7.99
CA ARG A 38 19.63 -1.83 -7.05
C ARG A 38 20.38 -0.72 -7.80
N SER A 39 19.65 0.29 -8.24
CA SER A 39 20.20 1.52 -8.82
C SER A 39 19.31 2.65 -8.39
N ALA A 40 19.74 3.27 -7.29
CA ALA A 40 19.17 4.45 -6.70
C ALA A 40 18.95 5.56 -7.74
N ARG A 41 17.69 5.88 -8.01
CA ARG A 41 17.26 7.22 -8.40
C ARG A 41 16.04 7.53 -7.57
N GLY A 42 16.21 8.41 -6.58
CA GLY A 42 15.17 8.85 -5.65
C GLY A 42 13.99 9.51 -6.34
N HIS A 43 13.14 8.70 -6.93
CA HIS A 43 11.81 9.08 -7.37
C HIS A 43 10.87 8.67 -6.24
N SER A 44 10.33 9.66 -5.54
CA SER A 44 9.19 9.43 -4.69
C SER A 44 7.92 9.42 -5.54
N THR A 45 7.00 8.50 -5.25
CA THR A 45 5.73 8.38 -5.94
C THR A 45 4.63 8.93 -5.04
N GLN A 46 3.85 9.88 -5.57
CA GLN A 46 2.67 10.35 -4.87
C GLN A 46 1.45 9.50 -5.24
N VAL A 47 0.75 8.99 -4.24
CA VAL A 47 -0.42 8.14 -4.40
C VAL A 47 -1.58 8.71 -3.58
N ASN A 48 -2.80 8.62 -4.09
CA ASN A 48 -3.99 8.91 -3.30
C ASN A 48 -4.36 7.65 -2.53
N PHE A 49 -4.20 7.68 -1.21
CA PHE A 49 -4.55 6.60 -0.30
C PHE A 49 -5.64 7.10 0.64
N GLN A 50 -6.83 6.49 0.55
CA GLN A 50 -8.01 6.86 1.35
C GLN A 50 -8.37 8.36 1.30
N GLY A 51 -8.19 9.01 0.14
CA GLY A 51 -8.49 10.44 -0.04
C GLY A 51 -7.36 11.37 0.40
N GLN A 52 -6.22 10.83 0.87
CA GLN A 52 -5.05 11.60 1.25
C GLN A 52 -3.87 11.33 0.31
N MET A 53 -3.16 12.39 -0.10
CA MET A 53 -1.93 12.24 -0.88
C MET A 53 -0.79 11.78 0.02
N VAL A 54 -0.26 10.60 -0.26
CA VAL A 54 0.88 9.99 0.44
C VAL A 54 2.07 9.95 -0.51
N THR A 55 3.26 10.23 0.02
CA THR A 55 4.52 10.11 -0.71
C THR A 55 5.19 8.80 -0.32
N LEU A 56 5.39 7.91 -1.29
CA LEU A 56 6.12 6.66 -1.14
C LEU A 56 7.53 6.83 -1.67
N GLU A 57 8.53 6.51 -0.85
CA GLU A 57 9.93 6.47 -1.26
C GLU A 57 10.36 5.06 -1.65
N ALA A 58 11.57 4.94 -2.23
CA ALA A 58 12.11 3.64 -2.63
C ALA A 58 12.21 2.64 -1.45
N GLY A 59 12.40 3.12 -0.22
CA GLY A 59 12.42 2.29 0.99
C GLY A 59 11.03 1.83 1.46
N ASP A 60 9.96 2.39 0.90
CA ASP A 60 8.58 2.03 1.23
C ASP A 60 8.01 0.98 0.27
N MET A 61 8.70 0.74 -0.84
CA MET A 61 8.34 -0.29 -1.82
C MET A 61 8.90 -1.65 -1.41
N ILE A 62 8.00 -2.61 -1.25
CA ILE A 62 8.27 -3.99 -0.89
C ILE A 62 8.04 -4.85 -2.14
N GLY A 63 8.99 -5.72 -2.46
CA GLY A 63 8.85 -6.65 -3.58
C GLY A 63 8.14 -7.94 -3.17
N VAL A 64 7.40 -8.54 -4.11
CA VAL A 64 7.07 -9.96 -4.05
C VAL A 64 8.35 -10.75 -4.35
N ALA A 65 8.85 -11.51 -3.39
CA ALA A 65 9.91 -12.45 -3.64
C ALA A 65 9.31 -13.65 -4.38
N LYS A 66 9.71 -13.89 -5.64
CA LYS A 66 9.47 -15.20 -6.26
C LYS A 66 9.97 -16.26 -5.29
N ALA A 67 9.10 -17.24 -5.00
CA ALA A 67 9.34 -18.34 -4.09
C ALA A 67 10.82 -18.78 -4.09
N MET A 68 11.42 -18.88 -2.90
CA MET A 68 12.70 -19.56 -2.77
C MET A 68 12.53 -20.96 -3.37
N ASN A 69 13.23 -21.23 -4.47
CA ASN A 69 13.24 -22.54 -5.11
C ASN A 69 13.73 -23.59 -4.10
N ALA A 70 12.80 -24.44 -3.65
CA ALA A 70 12.85 -25.90 -3.63
C ALA A 70 14.17 -26.67 -3.36
N ASP A 71 15.19 -26.11 -2.73
CA ASP A 71 16.36 -26.86 -2.25
C ASP A 71 16.30 -27.20 -0.75
N ASN A 72 15.14 -26.97 -0.11
CA ASN A 72 14.94 -27.28 1.31
C ASN A 72 13.50 -27.73 1.58
N ALA A 73 12.97 -28.65 0.77
CA ALA A 73 11.63 -29.25 0.96
C ALA A 73 11.44 -29.78 2.39
N ASP A 74 12.49 -30.36 2.99
CA ASP A 74 12.47 -30.90 4.35
C ASP A 74 12.35 -29.81 5.43
N ALA A 75 12.85 -28.59 5.17
CA ALA A 75 12.73 -27.48 6.13
C ALA A 75 11.34 -26.82 6.08
N GLN A 76 10.73 -26.76 4.90
CA GLN A 76 9.38 -26.22 4.71
C GLN A 76 8.32 -27.14 5.31
N ASP A 77 8.46 -28.46 5.17
CA ASP A 77 7.54 -29.45 5.77
C ASP A 77 7.59 -29.45 7.31
N ILE A 78 8.78 -29.24 7.90
CA ILE A 78 8.91 -29.09 9.36
C ILE A 78 8.31 -27.76 9.84
N MET A 79 8.46 -26.67 9.08
CA MET A 79 7.82 -25.39 9.41
C MET A 79 6.29 -25.46 9.30
N ASN A 80 5.76 -26.13 8.28
CA ASN A 80 4.33 -26.33 8.09
C ASN A 80 3.72 -27.27 9.14
N MET A 81 4.42 -28.34 9.53
CA MET A 81 3.98 -29.21 10.63
C MET A 81 4.03 -28.51 11.99
N ASN A 82 5.03 -27.68 12.26
CA ASN A 82 5.06 -26.86 13.48
C ASN A 82 3.97 -25.78 13.47
N ALA A 83 3.65 -25.19 12.32
CA ALA A 83 2.54 -24.23 12.20
C ALA A 83 1.18 -24.90 12.44
N ALA A 84 0.97 -26.11 11.92
CA ALA A 84 -0.26 -26.88 12.14
C ALA A 84 -0.43 -27.32 13.61
N LEU A 85 0.67 -27.61 14.32
CA LEU A 85 0.66 -27.97 15.75
C LEU A 85 0.60 -26.75 16.68
N MET A 86 1.04 -25.56 16.24
CA MET A 86 0.92 -24.29 17.00
C MET A 86 -0.40 -23.55 16.75
N GLY A 87 -1.15 -23.90 15.69
CA GLY A 87 -2.39 -23.23 15.30
C GLY A 87 -3.60 -23.48 16.21
N THR A 88 -3.49 -24.38 17.19
CA THR A 88 -4.58 -24.72 18.11
C THR A 88 -4.42 -24.19 19.54
N GLU A 89 -3.27 -23.60 19.91
CA GLU A 89 -3.03 -23.07 21.26
C GLU A 89 -2.47 -21.64 21.32
N LYS A 90 -2.14 -21.00 20.19
CA LYS A 90 -1.90 -19.55 20.21
C LYS A 90 -3.25 -18.84 20.26
N GLU A 91 -3.69 -18.46 21.46
CA GLU A 91 -4.45 -17.21 21.60
C GLU A 91 -3.57 -16.12 20.97
N ALA A 92 -3.78 -15.84 19.68
CA ALA A 92 -2.93 -14.93 18.93
C ALA A 92 -2.99 -13.57 19.63
N GLN A 93 -1.87 -13.21 20.27
CA GLN A 93 -1.72 -11.87 20.79
C GLN A 93 -1.81 -10.94 19.59
N LEU A 94 -2.83 -10.07 19.60
CA LEU A 94 -3.07 -9.14 18.51
C LEU A 94 -1.88 -8.18 18.40
N LEU A 95 -1.40 -7.99 17.18
CA LEU A 95 -0.37 -6.99 16.90
C LEU A 95 -0.92 -5.60 17.27
N ASP A 96 -0.20 -4.90 18.14
CA ASP A 96 -0.60 -3.57 18.65
C ASP A 96 -0.15 -2.48 17.66
N VAL A 97 -0.92 -2.35 16.58
CA VAL A 97 -0.81 -1.32 15.54
C VAL A 97 -2.21 -0.96 15.04
N ASP A 98 -2.40 0.26 14.55
CA ASP A 98 -3.56 0.60 13.72
C ASP A 98 -3.20 0.33 12.25
N PHE A 99 -3.90 -0.62 11.65
CA PHE A 99 -3.64 -1.08 10.29
C PHE A 99 -4.73 -0.60 9.34
N THR A 100 -4.33 0.07 8.26
CA THR A 100 -5.24 0.60 7.25
C THR A 100 -4.88 0.07 5.86
N MET A 101 -5.91 -0.31 5.09
CA MET A 101 -5.78 -0.68 3.68
C MET A 101 -7.07 -0.27 2.94
N SER A 102 -7.08 -0.36 1.61
CA SER A 102 -8.34 -0.28 0.85
C SER A 102 -9.10 -1.60 0.96
N ASP A 103 -10.43 -1.54 1.03
CA ASP A 103 -11.30 -2.72 0.87
C ASP A 103 -11.50 -3.09 -0.61
N ASP A 104 -11.16 -2.16 -1.53
CA ASP A 104 -11.25 -2.40 -2.97
C ASP A 104 -10.13 -3.34 -3.46
N PRO A 105 -10.41 -4.19 -4.47
CA PRO A 105 -9.39 -5.00 -5.10
C PRO A 105 -8.20 -4.18 -5.64
N VAL A 106 -7.01 -4.77 -5.59
CA VAL A 106 -5.80 -4.16 -6.13
C VAL A 106 -5.78 -4.31 -7.65
N GLU A 107 -5.97 -3.21 -8.36
CA GLU A 107 -5.99 -3.18 -9.84
C GLU A 107 -4.63 -2.76 -10.43
N ASN A 108 -3.92 -1.84 -9.78
CA ASN A 108 -2.72 -1.21 -10.35
C ASN A 108 -1.39 -1.93 -10.03
N GLY A 109 -1.46 -3.21 -9.63
CA GLY A 109 -0.26 -4.00 -9.29
C GLY A 109 0.48 -3.55 -8.03
N MET A 110 -0.04 -2.58 -7.27
CA MET A 110 0.55 -2.06 -6.04
C MET A 110 -0.47 -2.13 -4.91
N PHE A 111 -0.22 -3.01 -3.94
CA PHE A 111 -1.01 -3.08 -2.71
C PHE A 111 -0.42 -2.08 -1.69
N ILE A 112 -1.17 -1.02 -1.36
CA ILE A 112 -0.73 0.04 -0.45
C ILE A 112 -1.43 -0.14 0.89
N PHE A 113 -0.67 -0.02 1.98
CA PHE A 113 -1.19 -0.12 3.33
C PHE A 113 -0.50 0.86 4.28
N GLY A 114 -1.23 1.26 5.32
CA GLY A 114 -0.75 2.10 6.41
C GLY A 114 -0.61 1.31 7.70
N VAL A 115 0.42 1.64 8.47
CA VAL A 115 0.67 1.13 9.83
C VAL A 115 0.94 2.33 10.73
N GLU A 116 0.05 2.57 11.69
CA GLU A 116 0.28 3.54 12.76
C GLU A 116 0.66 2.82 14.05
N THR A 117 1.73 3.29 14.70
CA THR A 117 2.25 2.68 15.93
C THR A 117 2.77 3.76 16.88
N LYS A 118 2.70 3.49 18.18
CA LYS A 118 3.24 4.37 19.24
C LYS A 118 4.74 4.24 19.42
N ASP A 119 5.30 3.10 19.01
CA ASP A 119 6.71 2.78 19.16
C ASP A 119 7.24 2.23 17.83
N ALA A 120 8.53 2.44 17.57
CA ALA A 120 9.19 1.81 16.43
C ALA A 120 9.22 0.28 16.59
N LYS A 121 8.99 -0.45 15.48
CA LYS A 121 8.89 -1.92 15.48
C LYS A 121 9.49 -2.51 14.22
N ASP A 122 10.10 -3.67 14.37
CA ASP A 122 10.45 -4.55 13.26
C ASP A 122 9.26 -5.43 12.93
N LEU A 123 8.80 -5.37 11.69
CA LEU A 123 7.65 -6.13 11.23
C LEU A 123 8.06 -7.07 10.10
N THR A 124 7.45 -8.26 10.11
CA THR A 124 7.53 -9.23 9.03
C THR A 124 6.16 -9.31 8.35
N LEU A 125 6.12 -9.00 7.05
CA LEU A 125 4.99 -9.22 6.17
C LEU A 125 5.14 -10.56 5.48
N GLU A 126 4.11 -11.37 5.54
CA GLU A 126 3.96 -12.60 4.76
C GLU A 126 2.66 -12.53 3.96
N MET A 127 2.69 -13.05 2.74
CA MET A 127 1.50 -13.19 1.91
C MET A 127 1.42 -14.62 1.39
N PHE A 128 0.25 -15.23 1.50
CA PHE A 128 -0.04 -16.59 1.04
C PHE A 128 -1.15 -16.56 -0.01
N ASP A 129 -1.14 -17.54 -0.91
CA ASP A 129 -2.22 -17.77 -1.87
C ASP A 129 -3.57 -18.09 -1.19
N GLU A 130 -4.64 -18.18 -1.98
CA GLU A 130 -6.02 -18.40 -1.52
C GLU A 130 -6.16 -19.63 -0.62
N GLU A 131 -5.41 -20.67 -0.94
CA GLU A 131 -5.44 -21.94 -0.22
C GLU A 131 -4.52 -21.95 1.02
N GLY A 132 -3.68 -20.91 1.19
CA GLY A 132 -2.76 -20.75 2.31
C GLY A 132 -1.55 -21.70 2.27
N PHE A 133 -1.29 -22.34 1.12
CA PHE A 133 -0.25 -23.35 0.98
C PHE A 133 1.05 -22.76 0.45
N ALA A 134 0.99 -21.78 -0.47
CA ALA A 134 2.17 -21.17 -1.04
C ALA A 134 2.38 -19.75 -0.50
N MET A 135 3.56 -19.54 0.10
CA MET A 135 4.02 -18.20 0.47
C MET A 135 4.49 -17.47 -0.79
N VAL A 136 3.81 -16.39 -1.14
CA VAL A 136 4.12 -15.55 -2.31
C VAL A 136 4.90 -14.30 -1.94
N ALA A 137 4.85 -13.84 -0.68
CA ALA A 137 5.71 -12.76 -0.21
C ALA A 137 6.21 -13.01 1.21
N ASN A 138 7.45 -12.61 1.50
CA ASN A 138 8.04 -12.61 2.84
C ASN A 138 9.07 -11.48 2.94
N ASN A 139 8.74 -10.42 3.66
CA ASN A 139 9.57 -9.23 3.74
C ASN A 139 9.65 -8.72 5.17
N LYS A 140 10.83 -8.26 5.56
CA LYS A 140 11.04 -7.55 6.83
C LYS A 140 11.22 -6.06 6.56
N PHE A 141 10.61 -5.23 7.39
CA PHE A 141 10.75 -3.79 7.34
C PHE A 141 10.56 -3.18 8.72
N GLU A 142 11.12 -1.99 8.88
CA GLU A 142 10.98 -1.20 10.09
C GLU A 142 9.83 -0.21 9.93
N VAL A 143 9.08 0.01 11.00
CA VAL A 143 8.15 1.14 11.15
C VAL A 143 8.63 2.05 12.26
N THR A 144 8.50 3.35 12.07
CA THR A 144 8.79 4.35 13.09
C THR A 144 7.52 4.72 13.86
N GLU A 145 7.66 5.42 14.99
CA GLU A 145 6.51 6.01 15.67
C GLU A 145 5.70 6.90 14.70
N GLY A 146 4.36 6.82 14.82
CA GLY A 146 3.42 7.52 13.95
C GLY A 146 3.01 6.71 12.72
N ASN A 147 2.66 7.42 11.66
CA ASN A 147 2.09 6.85 10.43
C ASN A 147 3.19 6.40 9.47
N ASN A 148 3.12 5.15 9.05
CA ASN A 148 4.03 4.54 8.08
C ASN A 148 3.20 4.04 6.91
N TYR A 149 3.59 4.36 5.68
CA TYR A 149 2.93 3.87 4.48
C TYR A 149 3.89 3.00 3.69
N LYS A 150 3.43 1.82 3.29
CA LYS A 150 4.22 0.84 2.54
C LYS A 150 3.41 0.36 1.34
N ALA A 151 4.13 -0.09 0.31
CA ALA A 151 3.51 -0.58 -0.90
C ALA A 151 4.16 -1.89 -1.33
N LEU A 152 3.37 -2.96 -1.45
CA LEU A 152 3.80 -4.25 -1.97
C LEU A 152 3.51 -4.32 -3.47
N ASN A 153 4.53 -4.59 -4.28
CA ASN A 153 4.34 -4.84 -5.70
C ASN A 153 3.75 -6.25 -5.91
N VAL A 154 2.47 -6.32 -6.26
CA VAL A 154 1.71 -7.55 -6.52
C VAL A 154 1.52 -7.79 -8.03
N GLN A 155 2.25 -7.09 -8.89
CA GLN A 155 2.10 -7.21 -10.34
C GLN A 155 2.47 -8.60 -10.87
N SER A 156 3.28 -9.38 -10.16
CA SER A 156 3.59 -10.76 -10.56
C SER A 156 2.59 -11.80 -10.03
N LEU A 157 1.61 -11.39 -9.23
CA LEU A 157 0.59 -12.29 -8.69
C LEU A 157 -0.54 -12.48 -9.69
N ASP A 158 -1.12 -13.68 -9.68
CA ASP A 158 -2.34 -13.99 -10.41
C ASP A 158 -3.55 -13.34 -9.71
N ALA A 159 -4.62 -13.10 -10.47
CA ALA A 159 -5.86 -12.58 -9.89
C ALA A 159 -6.44 -13.59 -8.88
N GLY A 160 -6.85 -13.12 -7.72
CA GLY A 160 -7.31 -14.00 -6.64
C GLY A 160 -7.28 -13.35 -5.27
N SER A 161 -7.65 -14.14 -4.26
CA SER A 161 -7.58 -13.72 -2.85
C SER A 161 -6.29 -14.23 -2.21
N TYR A 162 -5.65 -13.39 -1.41
CA TYR A 162 -4.40 -13.70 -0.73
C TYR A 162 -4.52 -13.42 0.77
N ASN A 163 -3.95 -14.30 1.59
CA ASN A 163 -3.86 -14.09 3.03
C ASN A 163 -2.63 -13.22 3.33
N PHE A 164 -2.87 -11.98 3.73
CA PHE A 164 -1.86 -11.06 4.22
C PHE A 164 -1.69 -11.22 5.72
N ARG A 165 -0.47 -11.49 6.17
CA ARG A 165 -0.08 -11.56 7.58
C ARG A 165 1.01 -10.55 7.89
N LEU A 166 0.82 -9.80 8.96
CA LEU A 166 1.84 -8.92 9.52
C LEU A 166 2.13 -9.33 10.95
N LYS A 167 3.40 -9.53 11.30
CA LYS A 167 3.82 -9.98 12.64
C LYS A 167 5.04 -9.24 13.16
N ASP A 168 5.15 -9.12 14.48
CA ASP A 168 6.36 -8.66 15.17
C ASP A 168 7.27 -9.84 15.58
N ASP A 169 8.45 -9.52 16.10
CA ASP A 169 9.42 -10.50 16.59
C ASP A 169 8.94 -11.27 17.83
N ALA A 170 7.97 -10.72 18.58
CA ALA A 170 7.30 -11.43 19.68
C ALA A 170 6.26 -12.45 19.18
N GLY A 171 6.02 -12.50 17.86
CA GLY A 171 5.07 -13.40 17.23
C GLY A 171 3.62 -12.97 17.42
N LYS A 172 3.36 -11.70 17.75
CA LYS A 172 2.04 -11.08 17.67
C LYS A 172 1.71 -10.81 16.21
N GLU A 173 0.48 -11.05 15.81
CA GLU A 173 0.10 -10.98 14.40
C GLU A 173 -1.24 -10.30 14.16
N LEU A 174 -1.41 -9.80 12.94
CA LEU A 174 -2.70 -9.49 12.34
C LEU A 174 -2.78 -10.18 10.98
N ASN A 175 -3.99 -10.59 10.62
CA ASN A 175 -4.29 -11.23 9.34
C ASN A 175 -5.35 -10.40 8.59
N ARG A 176 -5.22 -10.27 7.27
CA ARG A 176 -6.15 -9.60 6.36
C ARG A 176 -6.27 -10.40 5.08
N VAL A 177 -7.37 -10.22 4.36
CA VAL A 177 -7.53 -10.74 3.00
C VAL A 177 -7.30 -9.61 2.02
N VAL A 178 -6.45 -9.83 1.03
CA VAL A 178 -6.17 -8.90 -0.06
C VAL A 178 -6.63 -9.53 -1.35
N THR A 179 -7.48 -8.84 -2.10
CA THR A 179 -7.94 -9.28 -3.42
C THR A 179 -7.12 -8.60 -4.50
N VAL A 180 -6.54 -9.37 -5.41
CA VAL A 180 -5.85 -8.87 -6.61
C VAL A 180 -6.77 -9.09 -7.80
N SER A 181 -7.10 -8.02 -8.52
CA SER A 181 -7.91 -8.11 -9.75
C SER A 181 -7.06 -8.47 -10.96
N GLU A 182 -7.72 -8.95 -12.01
CA GLU A 182 -7.10 -9.02 -13.34
C GLU A 182 -6.63 -7.62 -13.77
N LYS A 183 -5.49 -7.58 -14.46
CA LYS A 183 -4.82 -6.34 -14.88
C LYS A 183 -5.37 -5.83 -16.22
#